data_AF-A0A8J6S6L5-F1
#
_entry.id   AF-A0A8J6S6L5-F1
#
_cell.length_a   1.000
_cell.length_b   1.000
_cell.length_c   1.000
_cell.angle_alpha   90.00
_cell.angle_beta   90.00
_cell.angle_gamma   90.00
#
_symmetry.space_group_name_H-M   'P 1'
#
loop_
_entity.id
_entity.type
_entity.pdbx_description
1 polymer ?
#
loop_
_entity_poly.entity_id
_entity_poly.type
_entity_poly.pdbx_seq_one_letter_code
_entity_poly.pdbx_strand_id
1 'polypeptide(L)'
;MDVIARILITLSLPGFILLTKLPGSVGDATISTALGKLGSPLGAGAGLIILVIAGLIANALSKIVVDGLLIWFYQKRCNSEPEETLLKEIDNFPLSTDLKIKLKWAVTKNPIRPFPQGKRLLKKEFTFLTVVLALFSLAGYFGRFHKLLELTSHFKLQYLILSFCPFILFLLRQRRKKLLFIITILCIILNLLEVLPWYIPQPAIASEQLQKSSRFLLSNVYYKNESHSRVISLVREEKPDVAVFLEVNNLWSKELEKLQDILPYTFTSKMPEKSLNLQIYSKVPLENTQIKSLGEGRPALLADVTIQGKVVSIIATHPNIPTTNSSFKQRNQQFKAIGDYVPRIKNLVVLIGDLNTTMWSPFYQRMVDNAGLINTRQGFGILPTWKTPIPWVYIPLDHCLVSPEIQVKNFRRGRDVGSDHLPVIADLVMPKKA
;
A
#
# COMPACT_ATOMS: atom_id res chain seq x y z
N MET A 1 -38.55 9.80 -4.11
CA MET A 1 -37.60 10.00 -5.22
C MET A 1 -36.19 10.28 -4.74
N ASP A 2 -35.92 11.27 -3.89
CA ASP A 2 -34.56 11.53 -3.37
C ASP A 2 -34.03 10.39 -2.47
N VAL A 3 -34.89 9.77 -1.66
CA VAL A 3 -34.53 8.58 -0.88
C VAL A 3 -34.13 7.42 -1.80
N ILE A 4 -34.88 7.22 -2.89
CA ILE A 4 -34.58 6.19 -3.90
C ILE A 4 -33.28 6.52 -4.62
N ALA A 5 -33.08 7.77 -5.06
CA ALA A 5 -31.84 8.21 -5.68
C ALA A 5 -30.63 8.07 -4.75
N ARG A 6 -30.77 8.38 -3.46
CA ARG A 6 -29.72 8.15 -2.45
C ARG A 6 -29.45 6.69 -2.23
N ILE A 7 -30.48 5.85 -2.14
CA ILE A 7 -30.32 4.39 -2.02
C ILE A 7 -29.58 3.87 -3.26
N LEU A 8 -29.97 4.30 -4.46
CA LEU A 8 -29.30 3.95 -5.70
C LEU A 8 -27.84 4.42 -5.73
N ILE A 9 -27.51 5.66 -5.35
CA ILE A 9 -26.11 6.14 -5.30
C ILE A 9 -25.29 5.43 -4.21
N THR A 10 -25.91 5.19 -3.05
CA THR A 10 -25.25 4.57 -1.89
C THR A 10 -25.00 3.08 -2.10
N LEU A 11 -25.89 2.40 -2.83
CA LEU A 11 -25.75 0.99 -3.17
C LEU A 11 -24.99 0.78 -4.48
N SER A 12 -25.01 1.74 -5.42
CA SER A 12 -24.33 1.61 -6.71
C SER A 12 -22.82 1.61 -6.58
N LEU A 13 -22.20 2.39 -5.69
CA LEU A 13 -20.75 2.36 -5.53
C LEU A 13 -20.24 1.03 -4.91
N PRO A 14 -20.75 0.55 -3.76
CA PRO A 14 -20.40 -0.77 -3.24
C PRO A 14 -20.84 -1.91 -4.16
N GLY A 15 -22.02 -1.79 -4.78
CA GLY A 15 -22.57 -2.76 -5.72
C GLY A 15 -21.73 -2.88 -6.98
N PHE A 16 -21.28 -1.76 -7.56
CA PHE A 16 -20.36 -1.73 -8.69
C PHE A 16 -19.00 -2.30 -8.32
N ILE A 17 -18.44 -1.91 -7.17
CA ILE A 17 -17.17 -2.47 -6.66
C ILE A 17 -17.29 -3.99 -6.53
N LEU A 18 -18.39 -4.51 -5.98
CA LEU A 18 -18.63 -5.94 -5.85
C LEU A 18 -18.85 -6.63 -7.22
N LEU A 19 -19.64 -6.02 -8.12
CA LEU A 19 -19.92 -6.52 -9.47
C LEU A 19 -18.66 -6.69 -10.32
N THR A 20 -17.70 -5.76 -10.24
CA THR A 20 -16.41 -5.91 -10.93
C THR A 20 -15.57 -7.10 -10.45
N LYS A 21 -15.99 -7.78 -9.38
CA LYS A 21 -15.29 -8.90 -8.75
C LYS A 21 -16.08 -10.22 -8.80
N LEU A 22 -17.34 -10.21 -9.23
CA LEU A 22 -18.16 -11.39 -9.43
C LEU A 22 -17.76 -12.11 -10.74
N PRO A 23 -17.46 -13.42 -10.72
CA PRO A 23 -17.49 -14.22 -11.94
C PRO A 23 -18.91 -14.29 -12.52
N GLY A 24 -19.03 -14.52 -13.83
CA GLY A 24 -20.26 -14.34 -14.62
C GLY A 24 -21.49 -15.18 -14.26
N SER A 25 -21.45 -16.01 -13.20
CA SER A 25 -22.60 -16.75 -12.67
C SER A 25 -22.91 -16.32 -11.23
N VAL A 26 -24.14 -15.87 -10.98
CA VAL A 26 -24.55 -15.28 -9.70
C VAL A 26 -25.08 -16.35 -8.75
N GLY A 27 -24.44 -16.50 -7.58
CA GLY A 27 -24.85 -17.36 -6.46
C GLY A 27 -24.13 -16.96 -5.16
N ASP A 28 -24.54 -17.51 -4.01
CA ASP A 28 -23.99 -17.11 -2.69
C ASP A 28 -22.48 -17.36 -2.55
N ALA A 29 -21.97 -18.45 -3.14
CA ALA A 29 -20.55 -18.74 -3.20
C ALA A 29 -19.76 -17.68 -4.01
N THR A 30 -20.43 -17.04 -4.98
CA THR A 30 -19.88 -16.01 -5.86
C THR A 30 -19.62 -14.70 -5.10
N ILE A 31 -20.54 -14.31 -4.21
CA ILE A 31 -20.42 -13.09 -3.39
C ILE A 31 -19.29 -13.24 -2.37
N SER A 32 -19.22 -14.38 -1.67
CA SER A 32 -18.13 -14.66 -0.72
C SER A 32 -16.76 -14.64 -1.42
N THR A 33 -16.68 -15.18 -2.64
CA THR A 33 -15.46 -15.15 -3.46
C THR A 33 -15.10 -13.74 -3.92
N ALA A 34 -16.09 -12.93 -4.33
CA ALA A 34 -15.87 -11.54 -4.73
C ALA A 34 -15.41 -10.68 -3.55
N LEU A 35 -16.00 -10.88 -2.36
CA LEU A 35 -15.53 -10.28 -1.11
C LEU A 35 -14.12 -10.76 -0.75
N GLY A 36 -13.83 -12.05 -0.95
CA GLY A 36 -12.50 -12.63 -0.73
C GLY A 36 -11.45 -12.01 -1.65
N LYS A 37 -11.78 -11.77 -2.92
CA LYS A 37 -10.93 -11.06 -3.89
C LYS A 37 -10.77 -9.59 -3.53
N LEU A 38 -11.86 -8.93 -3.13
CA LEU A 38 -11.85 -7.52 -2.74
C LEU A 38 -11.03 -7.28 -1.47
N GLY A 39 -11.12 -8.20 -0.52
CA GLY A 39 -10.36 -8.20 0.72
C GLY A 39 -9.04 -8.95 0.65
N SER A 40 -8.62 -9.44 -0.52
CA SER A 40 -7.40 -10.24 -0.65
C SER A 40 -6.17 -9.42 -0.23
N PRO A 41 -5.22 -10.01 0.52
CA PRO A 41 -5.14 -11.41 0.96
C PRO A 41 -5.83 -11.70 2.30
N LEU A 42 -6.52 -10.73 2.89
CA LEU A 42 -7.15 -10.78 4.22
C LEU A 42 -8.52 -11.48 4.23
N GLY A 43 -8.99 -11.90 3.06
CA GLY A 43 -10.23 -12.66 2.89
C GLY A 43 -11.50 -11.80 2.93
N ALA A 44 -12.65 -12.48 2.93
CA ALA A 44 -13.95 -11.85 2.69
C ALA A 44 -14.34 -10.81 3.75
N GLY A 45 -13.89 -10.96 5.00
CA GLY A 45 -14.16 -10.00 6.07
C GLY A 45 -13.55 -8.62 5.81
N ALA A 46 -12.33 -8.55 5.28
CA ALA A 46 -11.72 -7.29 4.88
C ALA A 46 -12.44 -6.68 3.67
N GLY A 47 -12.88 -7.52 2.72
CA GLY A 47 -13.70 -7.09 1.60
C GLY A 47 -15.02 -6.45 2.05
N LEU A 48 -15.66 -7.02 3.08
CA LEU A 48 -16.87 -6.47 3.67
C LEU A 48 -16.62 -5.11 4.33
N ILE A 49 -15.52 -4.97 5.08
CA ILE A 49 -15.12 -3.68 5.69
C ILE A 49 -14.91 -2.62 4.60
N ILE A 50 -14.24 -2.97 3.49
CA ILE A 50 -14.05 -2.08 2.35
C ILE A 50 -15.40 -1.64 1.76
N LEU A 51 -16.36 -2.56 1.57
CA LEU A 51 -17.70 -2.22 1.08
C LEU A 51 -18.47 -1.33 2.05
N VAL A 52 -18.38 -1.59 3.36
CA VAL A 52 -19.03 -0.76 4.38
C VAL A 52 -18.46 0.65 4.35
N ILE A 53 -17.13 0.81 4.29
CA ILE A 53 -16.48 2.12 4.20
C ILE A 53 -16.88 2.82 2.89
N ALA A 54 -16.85 2.11 1.76
CA ALA A 54 -17.27 2.65 0.47
C ALA A 54 -18.74 3.09 0.48
N GLY A 55 -19.62 2.32 1.13
CA GLY A 55 -21.02 2.66 1.31
C GLY A 55 -21.22 3.88 2.20
N LEU A 56 -20.46 4.01 3.28
CA LEU A 56 -20.48 5.20 4.15
C LEU A 56 -20.00 6.45 3.41
N ILE A 57 -18.94 6.33 2.61
CA ILE A 57 -18.43 7.41 1.76
C ILE A 57 -19.46 7.78 0.68
N ALA A 58 -20.02 6.80 -0.02
CA ALA A 58 -21.04 7.01 -1.05
C ALA A 58 -22.31 7.67 -0.47
N ASN A 59 -22.73 7.26 0.73
CA ASN A 59 -23.85 7.87 1.43
C ASN A 59 -23.55 9.32 1.83
N ALA A 60 -22.34 9.61 2.30
CA ALA A 60 -21.93 10.97 2.64
C ALA A 60 -21.90 11.87 1.38
N LEU A 61 -21.36 11.36 0.26
CA LEU A 61 -21.31 12.03 -1.03
C LEU A 61 -22.71 12.23 -1.63
N SER A 62 -23.57 11.22 -1.61
CA SER A 62 -24.93 11.29 -2.16
C SER A 62 -25.74 12.38 -1.46
N LYS A 63 -25.56 12.55 -0.14
CA LYS A 63 -26.19 13.65 0.61
C LYS A 63 -25.67 15.02 0.18
N ILE A 64 -24.40 15.16 -0.15
CA ILE A 64 -23.82 16.43 -0.61
C ILE A 64 -24.31 16.76 -2.03
N VAL A 65 -24.27 15.77 -2.92
CA VAL A 65 -24.60 15.95 -4.35
C VAL A 65 -26.09 16.13 -4.57
N VAL A 66 -26.94 15.27 -4.00
CA VAL A 66 -28.40 15.32 -4.21
C VAL A 66 -29.01 16.58 -3.57
N ASP A 67 -28.68 16.88 -2.31
CA ASP A 67 -29.16 18.10 -1.65
C ASP A 67 -28.60 19.33 -2.38
N GLY A 68 -27.31 19.31 -2.73
CA GLY A 68 -26.60 20.43 -3.34
C GLY A 68 -27.16 20.82 -4.70
N LEU A 69 -27.33 19.84 -5.60
CA LEU A 69 -27.83 20.06 -6.95
C LEU A 69 -29.29 20.51 -6.95
N LEU A 70 -30.16 19.89 -6.14
CA LEU A 70 -31.57 20.27 -6.09
C LEU A 70 -31.77 21.66 -5.49
N ILE A 71 -31.03 22.01 -4.43
CA ILE A 71 -31.08 23.36 -3.86
C ILE A 71 -30.59 24.39 -4.89
N TRP A 72 -29.46 24.13 -5.55
CA TRP A 72 -28.95 25.01 -6.61
C TRP A 72 -29.96 25.18 -7.76
N PHE A 73 -30.60 24.09 -8.18
CA PHE A 73 -31.59 24.08 -9.25
C PHE A 73 -32.81 24.95 -8.91
N TYR A 74 -33.41 24.76 -7.72
CA TYR A 74 -34.57 25.56 -7.30
C TYR A 74 -34.19 27.02 -7.04
N GLN A 75 -33.01 27.31 -6.50
CA GLN A 75 -32.51 28.69 -6.36
C GLN A 75 -32.34 29.39 -7.70
N LYS A 76 -31.86 28.67 -8.73
CA LYS A 76 -31.74 29.23 -10.08
C LYS A 76 -33.10 29.55 -10.70
N ARG A 77 -34.11 28.70 -10.47
CA ARG A 77 -35.48 28.89 -10.94
C ARG A 77 -36.23 30.04 -10.26
N CYS A 78 -35.81 30.43 -9.05
CA CYS A 78 -36.35 31.62 -8.38
C CYS A 78 -36.13 32.92 -9.18
N ASN A 79 -35.18 32.95 -10.12
CA ASN A 79 -34.94 34.10 -10.98
C ASN A 79 -35.94 34.24 -12.14
N SER A 80 -36.65 33.17 -12.49
CA SER A 80 -37.51 33.10 -13.67
C SER A 80 -38.96 32.71 -13.36
N GLU A 81 -39.23 32.18 -12.16
CA GLU A 81 -40.52 31.63 -11.78
C GLU A 81 -41.00 32.17 -10.42
N PRO A 82 -42.32 32.39 -10.23
CA PRO A 82 -42.87 32.84 -8.96
C PRO A 82 -42.66 31.83 -7.83
N GLU A 83 -42.32 32.33 -6.64
CA GLU A 83 -42.12 31.53 -5.42
C GLU A 83 -43.29 30.58 -5.12
N GLU A 84 -44.53 31.06 -5.23
CA GLU A 84 -45.73 30.27 -4.91
C GLU A 84 -45.87 29.03 -5.81
N THR A 85 -45.47 29.14 -7.08
CA THR A 85 -45.46 28.04 -8.04
C THR A 85 -44.43 26.98 -7.64
N LEU A 86 -43.22 27.41 -7.31
CA LEU A 86 -42.14 26.52 -6.88
C LEU A 86 -42.48 25.81 -5.56
N LEU A 87 -43.14 26.48 -4.62
CA LEU A 87 -43.57 25.89 -3.35
C LEU A 87 -44.63 24.80 -3.55
N LYS A 88 -45.64 25.06 -4.40
CA LYS A 88 -46.65 24.05 -4.77
C LYS A 88 -46.01 22.84 -5.46
N GLU A 89 -45.03 23.08 -6.33
CA GLU A 89 -44.28 22.00 -6.99
C GLU A 89 -43.51 21.14 -5.96
N ILE A 90 -42.76 21.76 -5.04
CA ILE A 90 -42.01 21.05 -3.99
C ILE A 90 -42.94 20.22 -3.09
N ASP A 91 -44.15 20.73 -2.80
CA ASP A 91 -45.15 20.01 -2.01
C ASP A 91 -45.68 18.77 -2.71
N ASN A 92 -45.95 18.87 -4.00
CA ASN A 92 -46.48 17.78 -4.80
C ASN A 92 -45.40 16.76 -5.20
N PHE A 93 -44.13 17.13 -5.15
CA PHE A 93 -43.04 16.23 -5.50
C PHE A 93 -42.81 15.15 -4.40
N PRO A 94 -42.56 13.87 -4.76
CA PRO A 94 -42.33 12.80 -3.79
C PRO A 94 -40.91 12.81 -3.21
N LEU A 95 -40.57 13.89 -2.48
CA LEU A 95 -39.30 14.07 -1.77
C LEU A 95 -39.45 13.82 -0.27
N SER A 96 -38.35 13.48 0.40
CA SER A 96 -38.31 13.37 1.86
C SER A 96 -38.69 14.68 2.55
N THR A 97 -39.34 14.60 3.71
CA THR A 97 -39.78 15.77 4.49
C THR A 97 -38.61 16.72 4.80
N ASP A 98 -37.44 16.18 5.13
CA ASP A 98 -36.21 16.95 5.37
C ASP A 98 -35.77 17.74 4.12
N LEU A 99 -35.80 17.12 2.94
CA LEU A 99 -35.43 17.80 1.70
C LEU A 99 -36.48 18.83 1.26
N LYS A 100 -37.77 18.54 1.43
CA LYS A 100 -38.85 19.51 1.18
C LYS A 100 -38.66 20.77 2.01
N ILE A 101 -38.37 20.61 3.30
CA ILE A 101 -38.10 21.75 4.21
C ILE A 101 -36.91 22.58 3.69
N LYS A 102 -35.82 21.92 3.28
CA LYS A 102 -34.63 22.61 2.75
C LYS A 102 -34.91 23.35 1.44
N LEU A 103 -35.66 22.75 0.52
CA LEU A 103 -36.01 23.37 -0.76
C LEU A 103 -36.96 24.55 -0.58
N LYS A 104 -38.01 24.39 0.23
CA LYS A 104 -38.93 25.50 0.56
C LYS A 104 -38.20 26.67 1.22
N TRP A 105 -37.27 26.37 2.14
CA TRP A 105 -36.42 27.39 2.76
C TRP A 105 -35.51 28.09 1.74
N ALA A 106 -34.97 27.35 0.77
CA ALA A 106 -34.11 27.90 -0.27
C ALA A 106 -34.86 28.82 -1.24
N VAL A 107 -36.14 28.52 -1.52
CA VAL A 107 -37.02 29.32 -2.39
C VAL A 107 -37.53 30.59 -1.66
N THR A 108 -38.00 30.45 -0.41
CA THR A 108 -38.72 31.52 0.33
C THR A 108 -37.85 32.65 0.86
N LYS A 109 -36.58 32.39 1.20
CA LYS A 109 -35.80 33.37 1.96
C LYS A 109 -35.07 34.40 1.09
N ASN A 110 -34.80 34.07 -0.17
CA ASN A 110 -34.02 34.86 -1.12
C ASN A 110 -32.82 35.65 -0.53
N PRO A 111 -31.86 35.00 0.17
CA PRO A 111 -30.49 35.44 0.03
C PRO A 111 -29.65 34.26 -0.48
N ILE A 112 -28.60 34.57 -1.22
CA ILE A 112 -27.47 33.67 -1.35
C ILE A 112 -26.84 33.55 0.06
N ARG A 113 -27.38 32.67 0.90
CA ARG A 113 -26.81 32.28 2.19
C ARG A 113 -26.44 30.80 2.15
N PRO A 114 -25.23 30.44 2.63
CA PRO A 114 -24.74 29.08 2.51
C PRO A 114 -25.57 28.13 3.39
N PHE A 115 -26.18 27.15 2.73
CA PHE A 115 -26.62 25.83 3.20
C PHE A 115 -26.83 25.64 4.73
N PRO A 116 -28.08 25.54 5.20
CA PRO A 116 -28.37 24.91 6.49
C PRO A 116 -29.40 23.77 6.37
N GLN A 117 -28.91 22.53 6.58
CA GLN A 117 -29.52 21.39 7.30
C GLN A 117 -29.05 19.99 6.82
N GLY A 118 -27.90 19.88 6.16
CA GLY A 118 -27.07 18.65 6.19
C GLY A 118 -26.27 18.47 7.50
N LYS A 119 -26.45 19.39 8.47
CA LYS A 119 -25.54 19.62 9.60
C LYS A 119 -25.53 18.53 10.69
N ARG A 120 -26.50 17.61 10.75
CA ARG A 120 -26.62 16.64 11.87
C ARG A 120 -26.18 15.22 11.49
N LEU A 121 -26.50 14.76 10.28
CA LEU A 121 -26.00 13.48 9.77
C LEU A 121 -24.49 13.53 9.55
N LEU A 122 -23.99 14.45 8.71
CA LEU A 122 -22.54 14.67 8.40
C LEU A 122 -21.63 14.89 9.63
N LYS A 123 -22.17 15.06 10.84
CA LYS A 123 -21.37 15.12 12.07
C LYS A 123 -21.03 13.75 12.62
N LYS A 124 -21.93 12.77 12.48
CA LYS A 124 -21.75 11.44 13.05
C LYS A 124 -20.75 10.64 12.22
N GLU A 125 -20.85 10.68 10.88
CA GLU A 125 -19.94 9.90 10.03
C GLU A 125 -18.48 10.41 10.15
N PHE A 126 -18.24 11.72 10.24
CA PHE A 126 -16.89 12.26 10.44
C PHE A 126 -16.35 12.06 11.85
N THR A 127 -17.22 12.04 12.87
CA THR A 127 -16.80 11.66 14.24
C THR A 127 -16.37 10.20 14.26
N PHE A 128 -17.18 9.33 13.65
CA PHE A 128 -16.86 7.91 13.50
C PHE A 128 -15.55 7.71 12.73
N LEU A 129 -15.37 8.38 11.58
CA LEU A 129 -14.14 8.34 10.80
C LEU A 129 -12.92 8.78 11.63
N THR A 130 -13.04 9.87 12.39
CA THR A 130 -11.97 10.36 13.26
C THR A 130 -11.58 9.31 14.31
N VAL A 131 -12.57 8.70 14.96
CA VAL A 131 -12.34 7.65 15.97
C VAL A 131 -11.68 6.43 15.33
N VAL A 132 -12.17 5.97 14.19
CA VAL A 132 -11.59 4.81 13.46
C VAL A 132 -10.15 5.11 13.03
N LEU A 133 -9.88 6.27 12.44
CA LEU A 133 -8.54 6.67 12.03
C LEU A 133 -7.59 6.75 13.23
N ALA A 134 -8.02 7.33 14.34
CA ALA A 134 -7.21 7.40 15.56
C ALA A 134 -6.91 5.99 16.11
N LEU A 135 -7.93 5.13 16.22
CA LEU A 135 -7.77 3.75 16.68
C LEU A 135 -6.80 2.96 15.79
N PHE A 136 -6.95 3.02 14.47
CA PHE A 136 -6.09 2.28 13.54
C PHE A 136 -4.67 2.84 13.46
N SER A 137 -4.51 4.16 13.58
CA SER A 137 -3.19 4.78 13.64
C SER A 137 -2.39 4.32 14.87
N LEU A 138 -3.07 4.12 16.01
CA LEU A 138 -2.48 3.64 17.26
C LEU A 138 -2.33 2.11 17.31
N ALA A 139 -3.30 1.35 16.80
CA ALA A 139 -3.32 -0.11 16.86
C ALA A 139 -2.04 -0.74 16.27
N GLY A 140 -1.46 -0.12 15.23
CA GLY A 140 -0.24 -0.62 14.57
C GLY A 140 0.95 -0.76 15.50
N TYR A 141 1.09 0.12 16.51
CA TYR A 141 2.18 0.05 17.49
C TYR A 141 2.09 -1.17 18.40
N PHE A 142 0.89 -1.72 18.55
CA PHE A 142 0.63 -2.94 19.31
C PHE A 142 0.73 -4.21 18.43
N GLY A 143 1.23 -4.08 17.20
CA GLY A 143 1.33 -5.18 16.25
C GLY A 143 2.11 -6.40 16.75
N ARG A 144 3.05 -6.20 17.68
CA ARG A 144 3.81 -7.29 18.33
C ARG A 144 2.94 -8.30 19.08
N PHE A 145 1.74 -7.91 19.51
CA PHE A 145 0.86 -8.74 20.32
C PHE A 145 -0.11 -9.59 19.48
N HIS A 146 -0.48 -9.12 18.28
CA HIS A 146 -1.45 -9.82 17.46
C HIS A 146 -1.38 -9.42 15.98
N LYS A 147 -1.59 -10.39 15.08
CA LYS A 147 -1.58 -10.20 13.62
C LYS A 147 -2.51 -9.10 13.13
N LEU A 148 -3.73 -9.02 13.68
CA LEU A 148 -4.70 -7.98 13.29
C LEU A 148 -4.24 -6.57 13.67
N LEU A 149 -3.44 -6.44 14.74
CA LEU A 149 -2.87 -5.16 15.14
C LEU A 149 -1.72 -4.79 14.19
N GLU A 150 -0.85 -5.74 13.84
CA GLU A 150 0.23 -5.48 12.87
C GLU A 150 -0.34 -5.07 11.51
N LEU A 151 -1.43 -5.68 11.08
CA LEU A 151 -2.08 -5.33 9.81
C LEU A 151 -2.38 -3.82 9.70
N THR A 152 -2.81 -3.19 10.80
CA THR A 152 -3.10 -1.75 10.80
C THR A 152 -1.84 -0.89 10.60
N SER A 153 -0.64 -1.42 10.86
CA SER A 153 0.63 -0.70 10.65
C SER A 153 0.93 -0.43 9.16
N HIS A 154 0.37 -1.20 8.24
CA HIS A 154 0.71 -1.11 6.82
C HIS A 154 0.15 0.12 6.10
N PHE A 155 -0.79 0.84 6.73
CA PHE A 155 -1.59 1.88 6.06
C PHE A 155 -1.35 3.30 6.60
N LYS A 156 -0.18 3.58 7.16
CA LYS A 156 0.15 4.89 7.77
C LYS A 156 -0.04 6.06 6.80
N LEU A 157 0.37 5.90 5.54
CA LEU A 157 0.16 6.92 4.50
C LEU A 157 -1.32 7.17 4.22
N GLN A 158 -2.11 6.10 4.14
CA GLN A 158 -3.54 6.19 3.88
C GLN A 158 -4.26 6.86 5.06
N TYR A 159 -3.90 6.53 6.30
CA TYR A 159 -4.45 7.20 7.48
C TYR A 159 -4.09 8.69 7.51
N LEU A 160 -2.86 9.06 7.14
CA LEU A 160 -2.43 10.45 7.02
C LEU A 160 -3.33 11.21 6.02
N ILE A 161 -3.47 10.68 4.80
CA ILE A 161 -4.27 11.31 3.74
C ILE A 161 -5.74 11.42 4.16
N LEU A 162 -6.33 10.34 4.68
CA LEU A 162 -7.73 10.32 5.10
C LEU A 162 -8.01 11.25 6.29
N SER A 163 -7.02 11.51 7.15
CA SER A 163 -7.17 12.41 8.30
C SER A 163 -7.36 13.89 7.91
N PHE A 164 -6.96 14.29 6.70
CA PHE A 164 -7.21 15.66 6.21
C PHE A 164 -8.70 15.95 5.96
N CYS A 165 -9.51 14.93 5.65
CA CYS A 165 -10.97 15.09 5.47
C CYS A 165 -11.68 15.63 6.74
N PRO A 166 -11.61 14.95 7.91
CA PRO A 166 -12.18 15.48 9.14
C PRO A 166 -11.48 16.76 9.62
N PHE A 167 -10.18 16.93 9.35
CA PHE A 167 -9.44 18.15 9.72
C PHE A 167 -10.03 19.40 9.06
N ILE A 168 -10.18 19.38 7.73
CA ILE A 168 -10.76 20.50 6.96
C ILE A 168 -12.19 20.77 7.42
N LEU A 169 -12.99 19.72 7.63
CA LEU A 169 -14.36 19.86 8.09
C LEU A 169 -14.44 20.54 9.47
N PHE A 170 -13.63 20.11 10.44
CA PHE A 170 -13.63 20.67 11.79
C PHE A 170 -13.12 22.10 11.82
N LEU A 171 -12.10 22.41 11.01
CA LEU A 171 -11.58 23.76 10.82
C LEU A 171 -12.68 24.72 10.29
N LEU A 172 -13.44 24.29 9.28
CA LEU A 172 -14.45 25.13 8.63
C LEU A 172 -15.77 25.26 9.41
N ARG A 173 -16.18 24.23 10.17
CA ARG A 173 -17.59 24.10 10.61
C ARG A 173 -17.83 23.91 12.11
N GLN A 174 -16.81 23.70 12.94
CA GLN A 174 -17.05 23.10 14.27
C GLN A 174 -16.15 23.58 15.42
N ARG A 175 -16.14 24.88 15.72
CA ARG A 175 -15.46 25.45 16.91
C ARG A 175 -15.88 24.86 18.27
N ARG A 176 -16.97 24.09 18.34
CA ARG A 176 -17.45 23.42 19.58
C ARG A 176 -16.87 22.01 19.83
N LYS A 177 -16.34 21.30 18.83
CA LYS A 177 -15.77 19.94 19.01
C LYS A 177 -14.24 19.98 19.12
N LYS A 178 -13.73 20.81 20.01
CA LYS A 178 -12.28 21.04 20.20
C LYS A 178 -11.52 19.72 20.40
N LEU A 179 -12.07 18.79 21.18
CA LEU A 179 -11.45 17.48 21.42
C LEU A 179 -11.25 16.65 20.14
N LEU A 180 -12.28 16.49 19.29
CA LEU A 180 -12.15 15.73 18.04
C LEU A 180 -11.20 16.40 17.05
N PHE A 181 -11.16 17.73 17.04
CA PHE A 181 -10.21 18.48 16.23
C PHE A 181 -8.77 18.22 16.69
N ILE A 182 -8.52 18.27 18.01
CA ILE A 182 -7.22 17.92 18.60
C ILE A 182 -6.84 16.47 18.28
N ILE A 183 -7.76 15.51 18.45
CA ILE A 183 -7.52 14.10 18.09
C ILE A 183 -7.15 13.96 16.61
N THR A 184 -7.82 14.70 15.73
CA THR A 184 -7.49 14.69 14.29
C THR A 184 -6.09 15.23 14.03
N ILE A 185 -5.70 16.34 14.68
CA ILE A 185 -4.36 16.90 14.58
C ILE A 185 -3.31 15.89 15.07
N LEU A 186 -3.54 15.27 16.23
CA LEU A 186 -2.64 14.25 16.76
C LEU A 186 -2.50 13.05 15.80
N CYS A 187 -3.60 12.63 15.17
CA CYS A 187 -3.60 11.57 14.17
C CYS A 187 -2.78 11.96 12.91
N ILE A 188 -2.90 13.20 12.44
CA ILE A 188 -2.08 13.73 11.35
C ILE A 188 -0.60 13.73 11.75
N ILE A 189 -0.26 14.30 12.91
CA ILE A 189 1.13 14.37 13.39
C ILE A 189 1.72 12.97 13.52
N LEU A 190 1.00 12.05 14.16
CA LEU A 190 1.44 10.67 14.38
C LEU A 190 1.79 9.97 13.05
N ASN A 191 0.89 10.00 12.06
CA ASN A 191 1.16 9.36 10.78
C ASN A 191 2.17 10.15 9.93
N LEU A 192 2.24 11.46 10.08
CA LEU A 192 3.24 12.29 9.40
C LEU A 192 4.65 11.94 9.91
N LEU A 193 4.84 11.71 11.21
CA LEU A 193 6.12 11.29 11.78
C LEU A 193 6.57 9.90 11.28
N GLU A 194 5.64 9.03 10.92
CA GLU A 194 5.95 7.72 10.31
C GLU A 194 6.23 7.79 8.81
N VAL A 195 5.67 8.78 8.12
CA VAL A 195 5.71 8.93 6.65
C VAL A 195 6.86 9.83 6.21
N LEU A 196 7.03 10.97 6.87
CA LEU A 196 7.96 12.02 6.48
C LEU A 196 9.43 11.57 6.45
N PRO A 197 9.93 10.75 7.41
CA PRO A 197 11.33 10.34 7.40
C PRO A 197 11.74 9.66 6.10
N TRP A 198 10.86 8.90 5.45
CA TRP A 198 11.17 8.20 4.19
C TRP A 198 11.48 9.13 3.02
N TYR A 199 11.13 10.42 3.11
CA TYR A 199 11.44 11.45 2.11
C TYR A 199 12.65 12.31 2.48
N ILE A 200 13.23 12.11 3.67
CA ILE A 200 14.40 12.84 4.15
C ILE A 200 15.66 12.02 3.81
N PRO A 201 16.57 12.54 2.97
CA PRO A 201 17.82 11.85 2.65
C PRO A 201 18.65 11.56 3.90
N GLN A 202 19.31 10.41 3.92
CA GLN A 202 20.41 10.18 4.85
C GLN A 202 21.54 11.17 4.53
N PRO A 203 22.22 11.76 5.54
CA PRO A 203 23.41 12.55 5.30
C PRO A 203 24.39 11.74 4.45
N ALA A 204 24.75 12.24 3.27
CA ALA A 204 25.71 11.57 2.43
C ALA A 204 27.04 11.49 3.18
N ILE A 205 27.63 10.29 3.28
CA ILE A 205 29.04 10.18 3.58
C ILE A 205 29.75 10.93 2.44
N ALA A 206 30.50 11.97 2.79
CA ALA A 206 31.21 12.82 1.83
C ALA A 206 32.27 11.97 1.11
N SER A 207 31.85 11.28 0.05
CA SER A 207 32.72 10.60 -0.90
C SER A 207 32.22 10.96 -2.29
N GLU A 208 33.16 11.40 -3.12
CA GLU A 208 32.96 12.14 -4.36
C GLU A 208 31.94 11.48 -5.32
N GLN A 209 31.20 12.32 -6.05
CA GLN A 209 30.22 11.97 -7.10
C GLN A 209 30.75 11.06 -8.23
N LEU A 210 32.04 10.70 -8.22
CA LEU A 210 32.75 9.97 -9.28
C LEU A 210 32.76 8.44 -9.08
N GLN A 211 32.32 7.90 -7.94
CA GLN A 211 32.36 6.46 -7.72
C GLN A 211 31.22 5.75 -8.47
N LYS A 212 31.57 4.71 -9.24
CA LYS A 212 30.61 3.94 -10.04
C LYS A 212 29.60 3.25 -9.12
N SER A 213 28.31 3.34 -9.43
CA SER A 213 27.27 2.59 -8.71
C SER A 213 27.08 1.21 -9.32
N SER A 214 26.76 0.23 -8.47
CA SER A 214 26.30 -1.09 -8.85
C SER A 214 24.81 -1.24 -8.64
N ARG A 215 24.11 -1.80 -9.63
CA ARG A 215 22.65 -1.81 -9.66
C ARG A 215 22.10 -3.17 -9.25
N PHE A 216 21.20 -3.15 -8.28
CA PHE A 216 20.45 -4.30 -7.81
C PHE A 216 18.98 -4.15 -8.22
N LEU A 217 18.42 -5.19 -8.82
CA LEU A 217 17.02 -5.25 -9.24
C LEU A 217 16.31 -6.38 -8.50
N LEU A 218 15.12 -6.09 -7.97
CA LEU A 218 14.22 -7.09 -7.40
C LEU A 218 12.90 -7.08 -8.14
N SER A 219 12.42 -8.26 -8.54
CA SER A 219 11.10 -8.45 -9.12
C SER A 219 10.44 -9.71 -8.56
N ASN A 220 9.41 -9.55 -7.73
CA ASN A 220 8.41 -10.61 -7.55
C ASN A 220 7.63 -10.73 -8.87
N VAL A 221 7.86 -11.81 -9.62
CA VAL A 221 7.29 -11.94 -10.98
C VAL A 221 5.82 -12.31 -10.98
N TYR A 222 5.29 -12.77 -9.83
CA TYR A 222 4.00 -13.42 -9.66
C TYR A 222 3.84 -14.60 -10.62
N TYR A 223 3.90 -15.83 -10.13
CA TYR A 223 4.01 -17.02 -10.97
C TYR A 223 2.91 -17.21 -12.03
N LYS A 224 1.75 -16.55 -11.88
CA LYS A 224 0.64 -16.55 -12.87
C LYS A 224 0.71 -15.43 -13.89
N ASN A 225 1.62 -14.47 -13.74
CA ASN A 225 1.85 -13.42 -14.72
C ASN A 225 2.46 -14.06 -15.97
N GLU A 226 1.83 -13.87 -17.12
CA GLU A 226 2.29 -14.39 -18.41
C GLU A 226 3.13 -13.36 -19.19
N SER A 227 3.28 -12.14 -18.66
CA SER A 227 4.01 -11.04 -19.31
C SER A 227 5.54 -11.17 -19.17
N HIS A 228 6.09 -12.36 -19.46
CA HIS A 228 7.53 -12.66 -19.36
C HIS A 228 8.41 -11.65 -20.09
N SER A 229 8.01 -11.26 -21.30
CA SER A 229 8.73 -10.28 -22.13
C SER A 229 8.87 -8.91 -21.46
N ARG A 230 7.92 -8.49 -20.63
CA ARG A 230 7.99 -7.20 -19.92
C ARG A 230 9.05 -7.20 -18.83
N VAL A 231 9.16 -8.31 -18.08
CA VAL A 231 10.23 -8.49 -17.08
C VAL A 231 11.60 -8.56 -17.77
N ILE A 232 11.73 -9.38 -18.82
CA ILE A 232 12.98 -9.51 -19.57
C ILE A 232 13.40 -8.15 -20.17
N SER A 233 12.46 -7.42 -20.77
CA SER A 233 12.74 -6.09 -21.35
C SER A 233 13.13 -5.08 -20.29
N LEU A 234 12.51 -5.10 -19.11
CA LEU A 234 12.91 -4.24 -17.99
C LEU A 234 14.36 -4.54 -17.58
N VAL A 235 14.73 -5.81 -17.40
CA VAL A 235 16.10 -6.17 -16.99
C VAL A 235 17.13 -5.75 -18.05
N ARG A 236 16.82 -5.90 -19.33
CA ARG A 236 17.69 -5.46 -20.43
C ARG A 236 17.83 -3.95 -20.55
N GLU A 237 16.78 -3.21 -20.24
CA GLU A 237 16.79 -1.74 -20.21
C GLU A 237 17.58 -1.22 -19.00
N GLU A 238 17.33 -1.81 -17.84
CA GLU A 238 17.94 -1.40 -16.56
C GLU A 238 19.38 -1.88 -16.41
N LYS A 239 19.78 -2.97 -17.09
CA LYS A 239 21.14 -3.55 -17.06
C LYS A 239 21.69 -3.66 -15.62
N PRO A 240 20.99 -4.36 -14.70
CA PRO A 240 21.48 -4.52 -13.34
C PRO A 240 22.80 -5.31 -13.32
N ASP A 241 23.58 -5.16 -12.26
CA ASP A 241 24.73 -6.04 -11.98
C ASP A 241 24.26 -7.31 -11.26
N VAL A 242 23.19 -7.21 -10.46
CA VAL A 242 22.53 -8.32 -9.78
C VAL A 242 21.01 -8.16 -9.91
N ALA A 243 20.32 -9.22 -10.33
CA ALA A 243 18.86 -9.28 -10.38
C ALA A 243 18.34 -10.46 -9.55
N VAL A 244 17.32 -10.22 -8.75
CA VAL A 244 16.66 -11.22 -7.91
C VAL A 244 15.20 -11.36 -8.33
N PHE A 245 14.79 -12.59 -8.59
CA PHE A 245 13.44 -12.93 -9.00
C PHE A 245 12.79 -13.83 -7.94
N LEU A 246 11.56 -13.47 -7.57
CA LEU A 246 10.75 -14.20 -6.59
C LEU A 246 9.49 -14.74 -7.27
N GLU A 247 8.88 -15.75 -6.67
CA GLU A 247 7.68 -16.43 -7.21
C GLU A 247 7.90 -17.10 -8.57
N VAL A 248 9.10 -17.66 -8.78
CA VAL A 248 9.46 -18.27 -10.06
C VAL A 248 8.99 -19.72 -10.11
N ASN A 249 8.06 -20.04 -11.01
CA ASN A 249 7.73 -21.43 -11.37
C ASN A 249 8.63 -21.94 -12.50
N ASN A 250 8.42 -23.18 -12.96
CA ASN A 250 9.23 -23.80 -14.01
C ASN A 250 9.18 -23.02 -15.34
N LEU A 251 8.01 -22.50 -15.73
CA LEU A 251 7.86 -21.70 -16.95
C LEU A 251 8.66 -20.39 -16.86
N TRP A 252 8.50 -19.66 -15.76
CA TRP A 252 9.26 -18.45 -15.49
C TRP A 252 10.76 -18.72 -15.47
N SER A 253 11.21 -19.83 -14.87
CA SER A 253 12.62 -20.22 -14.86
C SER A 253 13.17 -20.34 -16.28
N LYS A 254 12.47 -21.05 -17.16
CA LYS A 254 12.85 -21.23 -18.56
C LYS A 254 12.89 -19.90 -19.33
N GLU A 255 11.91 -19.02 -19.08
CA GLU A 255 11.86 -17.72 -19.74
C GLU A 255 12.98 -16.78 -19.27
N LEU A 256 13.35 -16.82 -17.98
CA LEU A 256 14.43 -16.03 -17.41
C LEU A 256 15.83 -16.46 -17.89
N GLU A 257 16.00 -17.69 -18.40
CA GLU A 257 17.26 -18.13 -19.02
C GLU A 257 17.72 -17.20 -20.16
N LYS A 258 16.77 -16.51 -20.81
CA LYS A 258 17.05 -15.49 -21.84
C LYS A 258 17.81 -14.28 -21.33
N LEU A 259 18.04 -14.15 -20.01
CA LEU A 259 18.85 -13.10 -19.40
C LEU A 259 20.30 -13.53 -19.15
N GLN A 260 20.65 -14.80 -19.35
CA GLN A 260 22.00 -15.32 -19.11
C GLN A 260 23.06 -14.73 -20.06
N ASP A 261 22.66 -14.17 -21.18
CA ASP A 261 23.56 -13.45 -22.08
C ASP A 261 24.12 -12.16 -21.47
N ILE A 262 23.36 -11.50 -20.58
CA ILE A 262 23.79 -10.27 -19.87
C ILE A 262 24.07 -10.49 -18.38
N LEU A 263 23.52 -11.54 -17.79
CA LEU A 263 23.67 -11.96 -16.39
C LEU A 263 24.01 -13.46 -16.33
N PRO A 264 25.23 -13.88 -16.72
CA PRO A 264 25.56 -15.28 -16.95
C PRO A 264 25.62 -16.15 -15.70
N TYR A 265 25.79 -15.56 -14.51
CA TYR A 265 25.93 -16.31 -13.27
C TYR A 265 24.58 -16.41 -12.57
N THR A 266 24.08 -17.64 -12.41
CA THR A 266 22.74 -17.89 -11.86
C THR A 266 22.78 -18.83 -10.65
N PHE A 267 21.90 -18.59 -9.69
CA PHE A 267 21.69 -19.47 -8.55
C PHE A 267 20.20 -19.54 -8.19
N THR A 268 19.65 -20.75 -8.16
CA THR A 268 18.20 -21.00 -8.02
C THR A 268 17.93 -21.90 -6.83
N SER A 269 16.91 -21.57 -6.03
CA SER A 269 16.41 -22.53 -5.03
C SER A 269 15.74 -23.68 -5.78
N LYS A 270 16.34 -24.86 -5.84
CA LYS A 270 15.70 -26.08 -6.41
C LYS A 270 14.66 -26.63 -5.42
N MET A 271 13.59 -25.87 -5.16
CA MET A 271 12.53 -26.32 -4.26
C MET A 271 11.68 -27.40 -4.97
N PRO A 272 10.94 -28.25 -4.22
CA PRO A 272 10.05 -29.26 -4.81
C PRO A 272 9.07 -28.62 -5.81
N GLU A 273 8.63 -29.35 -6.85
CA GLU A 273 7.86 -28.81 -8.00
C GLU A 273 6.65 -27.92 -7.66
N LYS A 274 6.06 -28.07 -6.46
CA LYS A 274 4.92 -27.27 -5.99
C LYS A 274 5.29 -25.95 -5.29
N SER A 275 6.58 -25.70 -5.09
CA SER A 275 7.10 -24.51 -4.40
C SER A 275 7.61 -23.49 -5.42
N LEU A 276 7.37 -22.21 -5.12
CA LEU A 276 7.86 -21.13 -5.95
C LEU A 276 9.33 -20.82 -5.61
N ASN A 277 10.15 -20.74 -6.64
CA ASN A 277 11.59 -20.59 -6.50
C ASN A 277 12.01 -19.13 -6.34
N LEU A 278 13.18 -18.97 -5.72
CA LEU A 278 14.00 -17.78 -5.72
C LEU A 278 15.12 -17.96 -6.75
N GLN A 279 15.45 -16.92 -7.49
CA GLN A 279 16.59 -16.94 -8.40
C GLN A 279 17.42 -15.66 -8.28
N ILE A 280 18.74 -15.83 -8.19
CA ILE A 280 19.73 -14.75 -8.27
C ILE A 280 20.41 -14.86 -9.63
N TYR A 281 20.45 -13.76 -10.36
CA TYR A 281 21.21 -13.58 -11.61
C TYR A 281 22.25 -12.49 -11.37
N SER A 282 23.47 -12.70 -11.85
CA SER A 282 24.58 -11.78 -11.62
C SER A 282 25.44 -11.65 -12.86
N LYS A 283 25.96 -10.43 -13.04
CA LYS A 283 26.96 -10.10 -14.07
C LYS A 283 28.35 -10.62 -13.70
N VAL A 284 28.63 -10.77 -12.40
CA VAL A 284 29.89 -11.29 -11.85
C VAL A 284 29.68 -12.65 -11.19
N PRO A 285 30.72 -13.49 -11.04
CA PRO A 285 30.59 -14.81 -10.43
C PRO A 285 29.87 -14.79 -9.07
N LEU A 286 29.00 -15.78 -8.88
CA LEU A 286 28.35 -16.07 -7.60
C LEU A 286 29.20 -17.09 -6.85
N GLU A 287 29.74 -16.70 -5.70
CA GLU A 287 30.60 -17.52 -4.85
C GLU A 287 29.84 -17.91 -3.56
N ASN A 288 30.34 -18.92 -2.85
CA ASN A 288 29.79 -19.36 -1.54
C ASN A 288 28.26 -19.53 -1.51
N THR A 289 27.68 -20.02 -2.61
CA THR A 289 26.22 -20.11 -2.76
C THR A 289 25.61 -21.11 -1.78
N GLN A 290 24.59 -20.70 -1.02
CA GLN A 290 23.94 -21.54 -0.03
C GLN A 290 22.41 -21.34 -0.04
N ILE A 291 21.65 -22.43 0.01
CA ILE A 291 20.23 -22.39 0.41
C ILE A 291 20.21 -22.49 1.93
N LYS A 292 19.72 -21.45 2.62
CA LYS A 292 19.77 -21.37 4.08
C LYS A 292 18.38 -21.19 4.68
N SER A 293 17.99 -22.12 5.56
CA SER A 293 16.82 -21.95 6.40
C SER A 293 17.13 -20.96 7.53
N LEU A 294 16.54 -19.77 7.45
CA LEU A 294 16.59 -18.76 8.50
C LEU A 294 15.24 -18.80 9.24
N GLY A 295 15.13 -19.65 10.26
CA GLY A 295 13.85 -19.92 10.93
C GLY A 295 12.99 -20.96 10.19
N GLU A 296 11.71 -21.03 10.55
CA GLU A 296 10.73 -21.91 9.91
C GLU A 296 10.12 -21.23 8.67
N GLY A 297 9.99 -21.96 7.56
CA GLY A 297 9.36 -21.45 6.33
C GLY A 297 10.24 -21.61 5.09
N ARG A 298 10.07 -20.69 4.13
CA ARG A 298 10.85 -20.68 2.88
C ARG A 298 12.31 -20.32 3.17
N PRO A 299 13.29 -21.10 2.68
CA PRO A 299 14.70 -20.76 2.87
C PRO A 299 15.09 -19.51 2.05
N ALA A 300 16.14 -18.83 2.50
CA ALA A 300 16.79 -17.76 1.75
C ALA A 300 17.88 -18.32 0.83
N LEU A 301 18.19 -17.59 -0.25
CA LEU A 301 19.40 -17.82 -1.04
C LEU A 301 20.49 -16.87 -0.59
N LEU A 302 21.66 -17.42 -0.31
CA LEU A 302 22.87 -16.69 0.00
C LEU A 302 23.85 -16.88 -1.14
N ALA A 303 24.53 -15.80 -1.54
CA ALA A 303 25.63 -15.85 -2.47
C ALA A 303 26.54 -14.64 -2.23
N ASP A 304 27.84 -14.82 -2.40
CA ASP A 304 28.80 -13.74 -2.39
C ASP A 304 29.09 -13.27 -3.81
N VAL A 305 29.23 -11.96 -3.98
CA VAL A 305 29.70 -11.34 -5.23
C VAL A 305 30.83 -10.36 -4.92
N THR A 306 31.83 -10.33 -5.78
CA THR A 306 32.90 -9.32 -5.68
C THR A 306 32.56 -8.12 -6.56
N ILE A 307 32.18 -7.00 -5.93
CA ILE A 307 31.85 -5.75 -6.61
C ILE A 307 32.90 -4.71 -6.26
N GLN A 308 33.61 -4.20 -7.28
CA GLN A 308 34.65 -3.17 -7.10
C GLN A 308 35.72 -3.55 -6.06
N GLY A 309 36.07 -4.85 -6.01
CA GLY A 309 37.07 -5.38 -5.08
C GLY A 309 36.60 -5.54 -3.63
N LYS A 310 35.29 -5.37 -3.35
CA LYS A 310 34.65 -5.68 -2.07
C LYS A 310 33.76 -6.90 -2.21
N VAL A 311 33.85 -7.82 -1.26
CA VAL A 311 32.93 -8.96 -1.18
C VAL A 311 31.61 -8.48 -0.56
N VAL A 312 30.52 -8.76 -1.26
CA VAL A 312 29.15 -8.45 -0.85
C VAL A 312 28.36 -9.75 -0.74
N SER A 313 27.92 -10.08 0.47
CA SER A 313 27.03 -11.19 0.75
C SER A 313 25.58 -10.79 0.47
N ILE A 314 25.00 -11.39 -0.55
CA ILE A 314 23.60 -11.24 -0.93
C ILE A 314 22.75 -12.22 -0.14
N ILE A 315 21.68 -11.74 0.47
CA ILE A 315 20.64 -12.55 1.11
C ILE A 315 19.32 -12.29 0.39
N ALA A 316 18.95 -13.16 -0.55
CA ALA A 316 17.67 -13.10 -1.22
C ALA A 316 16.63 -13.91 -0.44
N THR A 317 15.52 -13.28 -0.05
CA THR A 317 14.51 -13.93 0.79
C THR A 317 13.08 -13.60 0.36
N HIS A 318 12.16 -14.51 0.62
CA HIS A 318 10.73 -14.30 0.44
C HIS A 318 9.96 -15.07 1.52
N PRO A 319 9.80 -14.48 2.71
CA PRO A 319 9.03 -15.08 3.80
C PRO A 319 7.57 -15.33 3.43
N ASN A 320 6.91 -16.22 4.18
CA ASN A 320 5.50 -16.55 3.95
C ASN A 320 4.58 -15.32 4.09
N ILE A 321 3.58 -15.24 3.21
CA ILE A 321 2.50 -14.24 3.31
C ILE A 321 1.75 -14.49 4.63
N PRO A 322 1.66 -13.50 5.54
CA PRO A 322 1.16 -13.71 6.90
C PRO A 322 -0.38 -13.71 6.97
N THR A 323 -1.06 -14.52 6.17
CA THR A 323 -2.55 -14.60 6.16
C THR A 323 -3.09 -15.45 7.32
N THR A 324 -2.35 -16.47 7.74
CA THR A 324 -2.70 -17.38 8.84
C THR A 324 -1.83 -17.11 10.08
N ASN A 325 -2.23 -17.57 11.26
CA ASN A 325 -1.41 -17.41 12.47
C ASN A 325 -0.09 -18.19 12.38
N SER A 326 -0.10 -19.34 11.70
CA SER A 326 1.11 -20.13 11.46
C SER A 326 2.08 -19.39 10.52
N SER A 327 1.63 -18.92 9.36
CA SER A 327 2.47 -18.15 8.43
C SER A 327 2.98 -16.84 9.03
N PHE A 328 2.16 -16.15 9.82
CA PHE A 328 2.56 -14.99 10.60
C PHE A 328 3.72 -15.30 11.57
N LYS A 329 3.59 -16.37 12.35
CA LYS A 329 4.63 -16.82 13.29
C LYS A 329 5.92 -17.20 12.55
N GLN A 330 5.82 -17.96 11.48
CA GLN A 330 6.96 -18.39 10.65
C GLN A 330 7.72 -17.20 10.07
N ARG A 331 7.03 -16.24 9.44
CA ARG A 331 7.65 -15.00 8.94
C ARG A 331 8.39 -14.26 10.06
N ASN A 332 7.78 -14.14 11.24
CA ASN A 332 8.38 -13.42 12.37
C ASN A 332 9.59 -14.16 12.98
N GLN A 333 9.55 -15.49 13.02
CA GLN A 333 10.71 -16.31 13.38
C GLN A 333 11.85 -16.13 12.37
N GLN A 334 11.53 -16.06 11.07
CA GLN A 334 12.50 -15.80 10.02
C GLN A 334 13.12 -14.40 10.12
N PHE A 335 12.32 -13.37 10.41
CA PHE A 335 12.83 -12.03 10.71
C PHE A 335 13.77 -12.00 11.90
N LYS A 336 13.43 -12.71 12.99
CA LYS A 336 14.32 -12.85 14.13
C LYS A 336 15.63 -13.54 13.73
N ALA A 337 15.55 -14.65 12.99
CA ALA A 337 16.72 -15.41 12.56
C ALA A 337 17.63 -14.58 11.62
N ILE A 338 17.05 -13.78 10.72
CA ILE A 338 17.79 -12.82 9.89
C ILE A 338 18.51 -11.80 10.78
N GLY A 339 17.80 -11.17 11.71
CA GLY A 339 18.37 -10.19 12.64
C GLY A 339 19.51 -10.75 13.49
N ASP A 340 19.44 -12.03 13.88
CA ASP A 340 20.50 -12.70 14.65
C ASP A 340 21.68 -13.17 13.78
N TYR A 341 21.44 -13.41 12.48
CA TYR A 341 22.41 -13.99 11.55
C TYR A 341 23.26 -12.93 10.86
N VAL A 342 22.65 -11.85 10.37
CA VAL A 342 23.32 -10.79 9.59
C VAL A 342 24.53 -10.19 10.32
N PRO A 343 24.47 -9.87 11.63
CA PRO A 343 25.62 -9.30 12.34
C PRO A 343 26.84 -10.23 12.43
N ARG A 344 26.70 -11.53 12.11
CA ARG A 344 27.79 -12.50 12.12
C ARG A 344 28.52 -12.57 10.77
N ILE A 345 28.01 -11.92 9.74
CA ILE A 345 28.62 -11.86 8.41
C ILE A 345 29.69 -10.77 8.45
N LYS A 346 30.92 -11.13 8.06
CA LYS A 346 32.07 -10.20 8.04
C LYS A 346 32.13 -9.32 6.79
N ASN A 347 31.44 -9.72 5.73
CA ASN A 347 31.37 -9.01 4.46
C ASN A 347 30.30 -7.91 4.50
N LEU A 348 30.30 -7.03 3.51
CA LEU A 348 29.16 -6.15 3.27
C LEU A 348 27.91 -6.98 2.93
N VAL A 349 26.74 -6.57 3.38
CA VAL A 349 25.50 -7.33 3.22
C VAL A 349 24.51 -6.54 2.37
N VAL A 350 23.87 -7.25 1.44
CA VAL A 350 22.67 -6.79 0.73
C VAL A 350 21.56 -7.82 0.97
N LEU A 351 20.57 -7.48 1.78
CA LEU A 351 19.35 -8.28 1.94
C LEU A 351 18.28 -7.74 0.99
N ILE A 352 17.76 -8.57 0.11
CA ILE A 352 16.83 -8.15 -0.93
C ILE A 352 15.67 -9.14 -1.08
N GLY A 353 14.44 -8.64 -1.09
CA GLY A 353 13.28 -9.52 -1.19
C GLY A 353 11.93 -8.87 -0.92
N ASP A 354 10.87 -9.60 -1.24
CA ASP A 354 9.52 -9.33 -0.78
C ASP A 354 9.40 -9.87 0.64
N LEU A 355 9.34 -8.95 1.61
CA LEU A 355 9.29 -9.31 3.02
C LEU A 355 7.85 -9.52 3.51
N ASN A 356 6.85 -9.40 2.63
CA ASN A 356 5.43 -9.48 2.98
C ASN A 356 5.06 -8.55 4.15
N THR A 357 5.74 -7.40 4.25
CA THR A 357 5.51 -6.41 5.30
C THR A 357 5.99 -5.03 4.90
N THR A 358 5.38 -3.99 5.48
CA THR A 358 5.85 -2.61 5.33
C THR A 358 6.91 -2.26 6.37
N MET A 359 7.66 -1.19 6.09
CA MET A 359 8.65 -0.63 7.00
C MET A 359 8.12 -0.21 8.38
N TRP A 360 6.80 0.02 8.50
CA TRP A 360 6.15 0.42 9.76
C TRP A 360 5.80 -0.76 10.68
N SER A 361 6.01 -2.01 10.26
CA SER A 361 5.76 -3.16 11.12
C SER A 361 6.77 -3.19 12.27
N PRO A 362 6.33 -3.44 13.52
CA PRO A 362 7.26 -3.60 14.65
C PRO A 362 8.18 -4.82 14.51
N PHE A 363 7.81 -5.83 13.72
CA PHE A 363 8.66 -6.98 13.43
C PHE A 363 9.72 -6.66 12.36
N TYR A 364 9.35 -5.84 11.36
CA TYR A 364 10.30 -5.32 10.38
C TYR A 364 11.35 -4.44 11.07
N GLN A 365 10.92 -3.44 11.85
CA GLN A 365 11.82 -2.52 12.54
C GLN A 365 12.84 -3.27 13.40
N ARG A 366 12.37 -4.20 14.22
CA ARG A 366 13.26 -5.05 15.05
C ARG A 366 14.25 -5.87 14.22
N MET A 367 13.84 -6.41 13.07
CA MET A 367 14.73 -7.16 12.20
C MET A 367 15.83 -6.28 11.63
N VAL A 368 15.47 -5.10 11.12
CA VAL A 368 16.42 -4.13 10.57
C VAL A 368 17.38 -3.63 11.64
N ASP A 369 16.86 -3.26 12.82
CA ASP A 369 17.64 -2.77 13.96
C ASP A 369 18.63 -3.84 14.44
N ASN A 370 18.17 -5.08 14.66
CA ASN A 370 19.03 -6.18 15.11
C ASN A 370 20.07 -6.57 14.04
N ALA A 371 19.70 -6.51 12.76
CA ALA A 371 20.62 -6.80 11.66
C ALA A 371 21.65 -5.68 11.46
N GLY A 372 21.41 -4.48 12.00
CA GLY A 372 22.24 -3.31 11.77
C GLY A 372 22.24 -2.84 10.31
N LEU A 373 21.14 -3.08 9.58
CA LEU A 373 21.02 -2.72 8.16
C LEU A 373 20.28 -1.38 7.97
N ILE A 374 20.50 -0.75 6.82
CA ILE A 374 19.80 0.46 6.39
C ILE A 374 18.83 0.11 5.27
N ASN A 375 17.60 0.62 5.34
CA ASN A 375 16.66 0.52 4.24
C ASN A 375 17.03 1.51 3.12
N THR A 376 17.31 1.00 1.92
CA THR A 376 17.70 1.80 0.75
C THR A 376 16.65 2.80 0.29
N ARG A 377 15.40 2.61 0.70
CA ARG A 377 14.28 3.51 0.41
C ARG A 377 14.38 4.86 1.12
N GLN A 378 15.15 4.94 2.20
CA GLN A 378 15.31 6.16 3.00
C GLN A 378 15.81 7.33 2.13
N GLY A 379 15.03 8.41 2.05
CA GLY A 379 15.33 9.58 1.22
C GLY A 379 14.70 9.58 -0.17
N PHE A 380 14.10 8.47 -0.60
CA PHE A 380 13.49 8.32 -1.94
C PHE A 380 11.97 8.17 -1.89
N GLY A 381 11.38 8.13 -0.68
CA GLY A 381 9.94 8.08 -0.45
C GLY A 381 9.36 6.68 -0.31
N ILE A 382 8.07 6.59 -0.02
CA ILE A 382 7.40 5.32 0.35
C ILE A 382 7.41 4.31 -0.79
N LEU A 383 7.26 4.74 -2.05
CA LEU A 383 7.44 3.93 -3.25
C LEU A 383 6.72 2.54 -3.18
N PRO A 384 5.38 2.49 -3.01
CA PRO A 384 4.66 1.25 -2.76
C PRO A 384 4.69 0.30 -3.97
N THR A 385 4.82 -0.99 -3.70
CA THR A 385 5.16 -2.02 -4.71
C THR A 385 4.03 -3.01 -4.95
N TRP A 386 3.29 -3.38 -3.90
CA TRP A 386 2.17 -4.30 -4.03
C TRP A 386 0.92 -3.56 -4.49
N LYS A 387 0.41 -3.98 -5.65
CA LYS A 387 -0.72 -3.35 -6.34
C LYS A 387 -2.03 -3.97 -5.88
N THR A 388 -3.01 -3.10 -5.67
CA THR A 388 -4.42 -3.48 -5.57
C THR A 388 -5.19 -2.93 -6.78
N PRO A 389 -6.48 -3.26 -6.96
CA PRO A 389 -7.31 -2.57 -7.92
C PRO A 389 -7.48 -1.06 -7.65
N ILE A 390 -7.08 -0.58 -6.46
CA ILE A 390 -7.23 0.81 -6.02
C ILE A 390 -5.83 1.42 -5.80
N PRO A 391 -5.31 2.25 -6.75
CA PRO A 391 -3.93 2.75 -6.75
C PRO A 391 -3.43 3.38 -5.44
N TRP A 392 -4.28 4.10 -4.71
CA TRP A 392 -3.92 4.78 -3.46
C TRP A 392 -3.84 3.84 -2.23
N VAL A 393 -4.16 2.55 -2.39
CA VAL A 393 -4.09 1.54 -1.31
C VAL A 393 -2.83 0.65 -1.44
N TYR A 394 -1.91 1.00 -2.33
CA TYR A 394 -0.69 0.22 -2.51
C TYR A 394 0.20 0.34 -1.27
N ILE A 395 0.96 -0.73 -0.98
CA ILE A 395 1.89 -0.76 0.15
C ILE A 395 3.27 -1.29 -0.29
N PRO A 396 4.36 -0.86 0.37
CA PRO A 396 5.74 -1.25 0.03
C PRO A 396 6.12 -2.57 0.71
N LEU A 397 6.03 -3.68 -0.01
CA LEU A 397 6.38 -5.03 0.49
C LEU A 397 7.76 -5.50 0.07
N ASP A 398 8.29 -4.96 -1.03
CA ASP A 398 9.58 -5.30 -1.60
C ASP A 398 10.66 -4.37 -1.05
N HIS A 399 11.75 -4.94 -0.52
CA HIS A 399 12.81 -4.19 0.16
C HIS A 399 14.19 -4.57 -0.35
N CYS A 400 15.10 -3.60 -0.31
CA CYS A 400 16.54 -3.81 -0.38
C CYS A 400 17.15 -3.11 0.83
N LEU A 401 17.84 -3.88 1.67
CA LEU A 401 18.52 -3.43 2.89
C LEU A 401 20.00 -3.67 2.73
N VAL A 402 20.81 -2.74 3.23
CA VAL A 402 22.26 -2.74 2.99
C VAL A 402 23.03 -2.46 4.28
N SER A 403 24.26 -2.96 4.36
CA SER A 403 25.17 -2.58 5.45
C SER A 403 25.40 -1.06 5.46
N PRO A 404 25.63 -0.43 6.64
CA PRO A 404 25.79 1.02 6.75
C PRO A 404 26.92 1.64 5.93
N GLU A 405 27.94 0.83 5.59
CA GLU A 405 29.09 1.23 4.78
C GLU A 405 28.76 1.34 3.28
N ILE A 406 27.62 0.80 2.84
CA ILE A 406 27.14 0.91 1.46
C ILE A 406 26.35 2.22 1.33
N GLN A 407 26.82 3.13 0.48
CA GLN A 407 26.09 4.34 0.16
C GLN A 407 24.97 4.05 -0.85
N VAL A 408 23.78 4.60 -0.59
CA VAL A 408 22.63 4.47 -1.49
C VAL A 408 22.55 5.70 -2.38
N LYS A 409 22.84 5.53 -3.67
CA LYS A 409 22.81 6.61 -4.66
C LYS A 409 21.39 6.89 -5.14
N ASN A 410 20.62 5.84 -5.34
CA ASN A 410 19.25 5.93 -5.83
C ASN A 410 18.44 4.70 -5.42
N PHE A 411 17.15 4.90 -5.14
CA PHE A 411 16.20 3.82 -4.98
C PHE A 411 14.87 4.21 -5.61
N ARG A 412 14.35 3.36 -6.50
CA ARG A 412 13.08 3.64 -7.20
C ARG A 412 12.31 2.38 -7.54
N ARG A 413 11.06 2.58 -7.93
CA ARG A 413 10.25 1.54 -8.59
C ARG A 413 10.65 1.42 -10.06
N GLY A 414 10.64 0.19 -10.57
CA GLY A 414 10.62 -0.09 -11.99
C GLY A 414 9.22 0.16 -12.59
N ARG A 415 9.13 0.07 -13.92
CA ARG A 415 7.84 0.14 -14.62
C ARG A 415 6.97 -1.09 -14.30
N ASP A 416 5.67 -0.99 -14.58
CA ASP A 416 4.75 -2.11 -14.44
C ASP A 416 5.09 -3.24 -15.43
N VAL A 417 5.35 -4.44 -14.91
CA VAL A 417 5.70 -5.65 -15.68
C VAL A 417 4.56 -6.66 -15.76
N GLY A 418 3.35 -6.29 -15.34
CA GLY A 418 2.17 -7.17 -15.34
C GLY A 418 1.99 -8.02 -14.08
N SER A 419 3.02 -8.12 -13.22
CA SER A 419 2.93 -8.71 -11.89
C SER A 419 2.01 -7.88 -10.97
N ASP A 420 1.48 -8.46 -9.90
CA ASP A 420 0.82 -7.69 -8.82
C ASP A 420 1.83 -6.93 -7.95
N HIS A 421 3.13 -7.16 -8.14
CA HIS A 421 4.22 -6.34 -7.60
C HIS A 421 4.88 -5.46 -8.68
N LEU A 422 5.25 -4.26 -8.29
CA LEU A 422 6.16 -3.40 -9.05
C LEU A 422 7.61 -3.71 -8.65
N PRO A 423 8.53 -3.89 -9.62
CA PRO A 423 9.95 -4.10 -9.33
C PRO A 423 10.56 -2.93 -8.55
N VAL A 424 11.62 -3.19 -7.79
CA VAL A 424 12.44 -2.14 -7.16
C VAL A 424 13.88 -2.22 -7.65
N ILE A 425 14.50 -1.05 -7.79
CA ILE A 425 15.85 -0.89 -8.33
C ILE A 425 16.63 -0.01 -7.36
N ALA A 426 17.77 -0.52 -6.88
CA ALA A 426 18.69 0.16 -5.99
C ALA A 426 20.03 0.36 -6.70
N ASP A 427 20.51 1.60 -6.76
CA ASP A 427 21.86 1.93 -7.21
C ASP A 427 22.73 2.15 -5.96
N LEU A 428 23.69 1.24 -5.74
CA LEU A 428 24.51 1.16 -4.53
C LEU A 428 25.97 1.50 -4.85
N VAL A 429 26.64 2.22 -3.96
CA VAL A 429 28.06 2.55 -4.08
C VAL A 429 28.82 1.85 -2.96
N MET A 430 29.78 1.01 -3.34
CA MET A 430 30.62 0.27 -2.39
C MET A 430 31.65 1.20 -1.76
N PRO A 431 32.01 1.01 -0.48
CA PRO A 431 33.06 1.81 0.16
C PRO A 431 34.40 1.62 -0.57
N LYS A 432 35.22 2.68 -0.62
CA LYS A 432 36.56 2.60 -1.21
C LYS A 432 37.38 1.47 -0.55
N LYS A 433 38.27 0.85 -1.33
CA LYS A 433 39.29 -0.04 -0.76
C LYS A 433 40.19 0.84 0.12
N ALA A 434 40.32 0.46 1.39
CA ALA A 434 41.20 1.14 2.33
C ALA A 434 42.66 0.93 1.93
#